data_AF-A0A5D2QY17-F1
#
_entry.id   AF-A0A5D2QY17-F1
#
_cell.length_a   1.000
_cell.length_b   1.000
_cell.length_c   1.000
_cell.angle_alpha   90.00
_cell.angle_beta   90.00
_cell.angle_gamma   90.00
#
_symmetry.space_group_name_H-M   'P 1'
#
loop_
_entity.id
_entity.type
_entity.pdbx_description
1 polymer ?
#
loop_
_entity_poly.entity_id
_entity_poly.type
_entity_poly.pdbx_seq_one_letter_code
_entity_poly.pdbx_strand_id
1 'polypeptide(L)'
;MDTNILEQAIDLGKGGSTAVTAILINCQKLVIANVGDSRAVISKNDVAKQLSVDHEPASERESIENRGGFVSNFPGDVARVDGQLAVARAFGDKSLKKHRSQM
;
A
#
# COMPACT_ATOMS: atom_id res chain seq x y z
N MET A 1 13.16 -32.99 2.23
CA MET A 1 13.30 -31.80 3.09
C MET A 1 12.82 -30.55 2.36
N ASP A 2 13.04 -30.45 1.04
CA ASP A 2 12.64 -29.29 0.22
C ASP A 2 11.15 -29.19 -0.10
N THR A 3 10.43 -30.31 -0.14
CA THR A 3 8.97 -30.34 -0.40
C THR A 3 8.15 -29.73 0.74
N ASN A 4 8.62 -29.85 1.99
CA ASN A 4 7.95 -29.25 3.15
C ASN A 4 7.99 -27.71 3.14
N ILE A 5 9.04 -27.11 2.57
CA ILE A 5 9.15 -25.65 2.44
C ILE A 5 8.17 -25.14 1.38
N LEU A 6 8.00 -25.88 0.28
CA LEU A 6 7.05 -25.56 -0.78
C LEU A 6 5.59 -25.71 -0.33
N GLU A 7 5.27 -26.72 0.48
CA GLU A 7 3.92 -26.88 1.06
C GLU A 7 3.60 -25.78 2.08
N GLN A 8 4.55 -25.38 2.93
CA GLN A 8 4.36 -24.27 3.87
C GLN A 8 4.21 -22.89 3.19
N ALA A 9 4.81 -22.69 2.02
CA ALA A 9 4.65 -21.46 1.24
C ALA A 9 3.21 -21.27 0.71
N ILE A 10 2.42 -22.35 0.60
CA ILE A 10 1.00 -22.27 0.22
C ILE A 10 0.16 -21.71 1.39
N ASP A 11 0.53 -22.04 2.63
CA ASP A 11 -0.17 -21.60 3.85
C ASP A 11 0.23 -20.19 4.33
N LEU A 12 1.41 -19.70 3.97
CA LEU A 12 1.87 -18.34 4.32
C LEU A 12 1.09 -17.20 3.63
N GLY A 13 0.17 -17.54 2.72
CA GLY A 13 -0.63 -16.58 1.98
C GLY A 13 0.18 -15.85 0.89
N LYS A 14 -0.48 -15.48 -0.20
CA LYS A 14 0.16 -14.64 -1.23
C LYS A 14 0.29 -13.23 -0.67
N GLY A 15 1.52 -12.84 -0.33
CA GLY A 15 1.85 -11.47 0.07
C GLY A 15 1.56 -10.44 -1.02
N GLY A 16 1.63 -9.18 -0.63
CA GLY A 16 1.43 -8.02 -1.50
C GLY A 16 2.67 -7.14 -1.57
N SER A 17 2.61 -6.18 -2.49
CA SER A 17 3.64 -5.16 -2.65
C SER A 17 2.99 -3.81 -2.91
N THR A 18 3.64 -2.77 -2.43
CA THR A 18 3.39 -1.40 -2.86
C THR A 18 4.15 -1.12 -4.16
N ALA A 19 3.78 -0.05 -4.86
CA ALA A 19 4.59 0.50 -5.93
C ALA A 19 4.41 2.01 -6.05
N VAL A 20 5.52 2.70 -6.32
CA VAL A 20 5.52 4.09 -6.76
C VAL A 20 6.38 4.19 -8.02
N THR A 21 5.81 4.73 -9.09
CA THR A 21 6.43 4.78 -10.41
C THR A 21 6.48 6.22 -10.89
N ALA A 22 7.67 6.66 -11.31
CA ALA A 22 7.90 7.95 -11.93
C ALA A 22 8.19 7.76 -13.42
N ILE A 23 7.41 8.41 -14.29
CA ILE A 23 7.55 8.33 -15.74
C ILE A 23 7.86 9.74 -16.26
N LEU A 24 9.05 9.90 -16.84
CA LEU A 24 9.45 11.14 -17.49
C LEU A 24 9.19 11.05 -19.00
N ILE A 25 8.28 11.87 -19.51
CA ILE A 25 7.86 11.91 -20.90
C ILE A 25 8.53 13.11 -21.58
N ASN A 26 9.26 12.85 -22.66
CA ASN A 26 9.95 13.85 -23.49
C ASN A 26 10.84 14.82 -22.69
N CYS A 27 11.39 14.37 -21.55
CA CYS A 27 12.17 15.19 -20.61
C CYS A 27 11.44 16.44 -20.08
N GLN A 28 10.11 16.51 -20.20
CA GLN A 28 9.31 17.71 -19.88
C GLN A 28 8.19 17.43 -18.89
N LYS A 29 7.55 16.25 -18.98
CA LYS A 29 6.41 15.91 -18.15
C LYS A 29 6.74 14.73 -17.25
N LEU A 30 6.70 14.96 -15.94
CA LEU A 30 6.83 13.93 -14.93
C LEU A 30 5.44 13.47 -14.50
N VAL A 31 5.16 12.17 -14.62
CA VAL A 31 3.92 11.53 -14.14
C VAL A 31 4.29 10.58 -13.00
N ILE A 32 3.60 10.69 -11.87
CA ILE A 32 3.75 9.80 -10.72
C ILE A 32 2.50 8.95 -10.58
N ALA A 33 2.67 7.64 -10.45
CA ALA A 33 1.62 6.70 -10.07
C ALA A 33 2.01 6.02 -8.76
N ASN A 34 1.14 6.03 -7.76
CA ASN A 34 1.39 5.41 -6.45
C ASN A 34 0.27 4.41 -6.11
N VAL A 35 0.66 3.26 -5.56
CA VAL A 35 -0.21 2.25 -4.97
C VAL A 35 0.46 1.73 -3.69
N GLY A 36 0.17 2.39 -2.57
CA GLY A 36 0.58 1.94 -1.24
C GLY A 36 1.06 3.12 -0.40
N ASP A 37 1.83 2.83 0.63
CA ASP A 37 2.47 3.79 1.53
C ASP A 37 3.88 4.20 1.06
N SER A 38 4.32 3.75 -0.12
CA SER A 38 5.53 4.26 -0.75
C SER A 38 5.33 5.70 -1.24
N ARG A 39 6.43 6.48 -1.26
CA ARG A 39 6.37 7.93 -1.47
C ARG A 39 7.36 8.41 -2.53
N ALA A 40 6.87 9.22 -3.47
CA ALA A 40 7.69 9.98 -4.41
C ALA A 40 7.93 11.40 -3.87
N VAL A 41 9.20 11.81 -3.84
CA VAL A 41 9.63 13.16 -3.44
C VAL A 41 10.58 13.70 -4.50
N ILE A 42 10.41 14.98 -4.86
CA ILE A 42 11.36 15.70 -5.73
C ILE A 42 12.06 16.80 -4.94
N SER A 43 13.34 17.00 -5.21
CA SER A 43 14.09 18.15 -4.70
C SER A 43 14.29 19.16 -5.81
N LYS A 44 13.95 20.43 -5.56
CA LYS A 44 14.20 21.55 -6.47
C LYS A 44 14.60 22.78 -5.66
N ASN A 45 15.76 23.35 -5.98
CA ASN A 45 16.32 24.53 -5.28
C ASN A 45 16.37 24.30 -3.75
N ASP A 46 16.92 23.16 -3.33
CA ASP A 46 17.06 22.74 -1.93
C ASP A 46 15.75 22.57 -1.15
N VAL A 47 14.60 22.59 -1.84
CA VAL A 47 13.28 22.32 -1.26
C VAL A 47 12.80 20.95 -1.69
N ALA A 48 12.53 20.08 -0.71
CA ALA A 48 11.90 18.78 -0.93
C ALA A 48 10.37 18.94 -1.00
N LYS A 49 9.76 18.41 -2.05
CA LYS A 49 8.31 18.40 -2.25
C LYS A 49 7.82 16.98 -2.54
N GLN A 50 6.82 16.55 -1.77
CA GLN A 50 6.12 15.29 -2.00
C GLN A 50 5.26 15.38 -3.27
N LEU A 51 5.33 14.34 -4.10
CA LEU A 51 4.62 14.24 -5.39
C LEU A 51 3.52 13.17 -5.42
N SER A 52 3.53 12.23 -4.46
CA SER A 52 2.49 11.21 -4.29
C SER A 52 1.72 11.42 -2.99
N VAL A 53 0.51 10.86 -2.89
CA VAL A 53 -0.22 10.73 -1.64
C VAL A 53 -0.11 9.28 -1.18
N ASP A 54 0.24 9.08 0.09
CA ASP A 54 0.40 7.75 0.67
C ASP A 54 -0.99 7.17 0.98
N HIS A 55 -1.19 5.92 0.63
CA HIS A 55 -2.45 5.20 0.87
C HIS A 55 -2.46 4.57 2.27
N GLU A 56 -2.48 5.43 3.28
CA GLU A 56 -2.53 5.05 4.69
C GLU A 56 -3.97 4.67 5.11
N PRO A 57 -4.17 3.66 5.97
CA PRO A 57 -5.49 3.23 6.42
C PRO A 57 -6.32 4.32 7.09
N ALA A 58 -5.70 5.21 7.86
CA ALA A 58 -6.40 6.32 8.51
C ALA A 58 -7.00 7.30 7.49
N SER A 59 -6.27 7.60 6.42
CA SER A 59 -6.68 8.51 5.36
C SER A 59 -7.76 7.93 4.45
N GLU A 60 -7.79 6.60 4.31
CA GLU A 60 -8.78 5.88 3.47
C GLU A 60 -9.89 5.20 4.27
N ARG A 61 -10.03 5.56 5.56
CA ARG A 61 -10.93 4.91 6.52
C ARG A 61 -12.36 4.79 6.01
N GLU A 62 -12.95 5.88 5.52
CA GLU A 62 -14.33 5.88 4.99
C GLU A 62 -14.48 4.87 3.84
N SER A 63 -13.49 4.81 2.95
CA SER A 63 -13.50 3.89 1.82
C SER A 63 -13.33 2.43 2.24
N ILE A 64 -12.56 2.16 3.30
CA ILE A 64 -12.38 0.83 3.89
C ILE A 64 -13.68 0.38 4.59
N GLU A 65 -14.26 1.25 5.41
CA GLU A 65 -15.49 0.99 6.17
C GLU A 65 -16.70 0.80 5.24
N ASN A 66 -16.81 1.58 4.16
CA ASN A 66 -17.85 1.39 3.14
C ASN A 66 -17.78 0.03 2.42
N ARG A 67 -16.63 -0.65 2.46
CA ARG A 67 -16.47 -2.01 1.92
C ARG A 67 -16.67 -3.11 2.97
N GLY A 68 -17.02 -2.75 4.20
CA GLY A 68 -17.29 -3.68 5.29
C GLY A 68 -16.08 -4.03 6.16
N GLY A 69 -14.94 -3.36 5.97
CA GLY A 69 -13.77 -3.49 6.85
C GLY A 69 -13.76 -2.46 7.97
N PHE A 70 -12.67 -2.44 8.75
CA PHE A 70 -12.44 -1.41 9.76
C PHE A 70 -10.98 -0.99 9.82
N VAL A 71 -10.74 0.19 10.41
CA VAL A 71 -9.39 0.68 10.71
C VAL A 71 -9.17 0.60 12.22
N SER A 72 -8.26 -0.26 12.66
CA SER A 72 -7.82 -0.31 14.06
C SER A 72 -6.72 0.72 14.28
N ASN A 73 -6.82 1.48 15.37
CA ASN A 73 -5.83 2.45 15.78
C ASN A 73 -5.64 2.34 17.29
N PHE A 74 -4.75 1.45 17.74
CA PHE A 74 -4.44 1.28 19.16
C PHE A 74 -3.40 2.32 19.60
N PRO A 75 -3.46 2.83 20.85
CA PRO A 75 -2.45 3.75 21.35
C PRO A 75 -1.05 3.14 21.27
N GLY A 76 -0.15 3.76 20.50
CA GLY A 76 1.21 3.27 20.28
C GLY A 76 1.39 2.29 19.11
N ASP A 77 0.33 1.98 18.35
CA ASP A 77 0.40 1.20 17.10
C ASP A 77 0.06 2.07 15.89
N VAL A 78 0.41 1.59 14.70
CA VAL A 78 0.03 2.20 13.42
C VAL A 78 -1.40 1.81 13.04
N ALA A 79 -2.07 2.68 12.28
CA ALA A 79 -3.39 2.37 11.75
C ALA A 79 -3.33 1.12 10.85
N ARG A 80 -4.21 0.15 11.08
CA ARG A 80 -4.25 -1.10 10.30
C ARG A 80 -5.65 -1.37 9.77
N VAL A 81 -5.71 -1.86 8.53
CA VAL A 81 -6.93 -2.43 7.93
C VAL A 81 -7.17 -3.79 8.56
N ASP A 82 -8.37 -3.97 9.12
CA ASP A 82 -8.83 -5.19 9.80
C ASP A 82 -7.86 -5.70 10.89
N GLY A 83 -7.06 -4.81 11.48
CA GLY A 83 -6.04 -5.18 12.47
C GLY A 83 -4.79 -5.86 11.90
N GLN A 84 -4.69 -6.05 10.58
CA GLN A 84 -3.63 -6.87 9.98
C GLN A 84 -2.60 -6.03 9.22
N LEU A 85 -3.04 -5.16 8.29
CA LEU A 85 -2.14 -4.47 7.36
C LEU A 85 -2.09 -2.97 7.59
N ALA A 86 -0.89 -2.40 7.61
CA ALA A 86 -0.67 -0.96 7.77
C ALA A 86 -0.85 -0.13 6.48
N VAL A 87 -1.38 -0.73 5.39
CA VAL A 87 -1.50 -0.08 4.08
C VAL A 87 -2.89 -0.30 3.48
N ALA A 88 -3.53 0.76 3.00
CA ALA A 88 -4.88 0.70 2.45
C ALA A 88 -4.94 0.09 1.03
N ARG A 89 -3.90 0.27 0.21
CA ARG A 89 -3.80 -0.28 -1.16
C ARG A 89 -2.49 -1.02 -1.38
N ALA A 90 -2.53 -2.14 -2.09
CA ALA A 90 -1.35 -2.88 -2.54
C ALA A 90 -1.71 -3.77 -3.73
N PHE A 91 -0.71 -4.13 -4.53
CA PHE A 91 -0.80 -5.24 -5.47
C PHE A 91 -0.68 -6.56 -4.70
N GLY A 92 -1.41 -7.61 -5.10
CA GLY A 92 -1.35 -8.92 -4.42
C GLY A 92 -2.33 -9.04 -3.25
N ASP A 93 -1.91 -9.61 -2.11
CA ASP A 93 -2.71 -9.81 -0.88
C ASP A 93 -4.10 -10.42 -1.12
N LYS A 94 -4.12 -11.63 -1.68
CA LYS A 94 -5.37 -12.28 -2.14
C LYS A 94 -6.33 -12.62 -1.00
N SER A 95 -5.85 -12.76 0.23
CA SER A 95 -6.63 -13.12 1.43
C SER A 95 -7.37 -11.93 2.06
N LEU A 96 -6.87 -10.70 1.92
CA LEU A 96 -7.45 -9.48 2.50
C LEU A 96 -8.30 -8.67 1.50
N LYS A 97 -8.85 -9.37 0.52
CA LYS A 97 -9.47 -8.80 -0.69
C LYS A 97 -10.74 -8.01 -0.48
N LYS A 98 -11.50 -8.28 0.59
CA LYS A 98 -12.88 -7.76 0.68
C LYS A 98 -12.94 -6.28 1.02
N HIS A 99 -11.95 -5.74 1.72
CA HIS A 99 -12.06 -4.41 2.32
C HIS A 99 -11.03 -3.38 1.80
N ARG A 100 -10.28 -3.70 0.74
CA ARG A 100 -9.23 -2.86 0.16
C ARG A 100 -9.51 -2.47 -1.30
N SER A 101 -8.88 -1.40 -1.79
CA SER A 101 -8.83 -1.09 -3.23
C SER A 101 -7.63 -1.84 -3.85
N GLN A 102 -7.88 -2.74 -4.82
CA GLN A 102 -6.81 -3.33 -5.65
C GLN A 102 -6.70 -2.59 -6.99
N MET A 103 -5.49 -2.57 -7.55
CA MET A 103 -5.15 -2.04 -8.86
C MET A 103 -4.50 -3.11 -9.73
#